data_AF-A0A9N8D0L0-F1
#
_entry.id   AF-A0A9N8D0L0-F1
#
_cell.length_a   1.000
_cell.length_b   1.000
_cell.length_c   1.000
_cell.angle_alpha   90.00
_cell.angle_beta   90.00
_cell.angle_gamma   90.00
#
_symmetry.space_group_name_H-M   'P 1'
#
loop_
_entity.id
_entity.type
_entity.pdbx_description
1 polymer ?
#
loop_
_entity_poly.entity_id
_entity_poly.type
_entity_poly.pdbx_seq_one_letter_code
_entity_poly.pdbx_strand_id
1 'polypeptide(L)'
;MKKYTPEQKAQALKLLEQDGATSASVARTMGIPASTVRGWASEKAAAPSNVLSIEEMRERAQRAVEATPTAKLLRLKNHFTEKQYELLNRHATDLQALRNKALQATIQGDAVMMKATASLIAVMIHAQKHEREIYNIKPGTEHEILKLGMNRQQS
;
A
#
# COMPACT_ATOMS: atom_id res chain seq x y z
N MET A 1 -5.38 51.60 27.71
CA MET A 1 -4.53 50.64 26.98
C MET A 1 -4.85 50.73 25.50
N LYS A 2 -3.86 51.01 24.64
CA LYS A 2 -4.06 50.89 23.18
C LYS A 2 -4.27 49.41 22.85
N LYS A 3 -5.41 49.06 22.23
CA LYS A 3 -5.68 47.70 21.77
C LYS A 3 -5.07 47.56 20.36
N TYR A 4 -4.12 46.65 20.18
CA TYR A 4 -3.55 46.32 18.88
C TYR A 4 -4.45 45.33 18.15
N THR A 5 -4.53 45.44 16.83
CA THR A 5 -5.37 44.55 16.02
C THR A 5 -4.71 43.18 15.85
N PRO A 6 -5.49 42.10 15.61
CA PRO A 6 -4.94 40.79 15.28
C PRO A 6 -4.01 40.81 14.05
N GLU A 7 -4.30 41.69 13.08
CA GLU A 7 -3.49 41.90 11.87
C GLU A 7 -2.12 42.49 12.21
N GLN A 8 -2.06 43.47 13.12
CA GLN A 8 -0.80 44.04 13.62
C GLN A 8 0.05 43.00 14.35
N LYS A 9 -0.58 42.13 15.15
CA LYS A 9 0.11 40.99 15.80
C LYS A 9 0.69 40.03 14.77
N ALA A 10 -0.09 39.65 13.75
CA ALA A 10 0.36 38.74 12.69
C ALA A 10 1.51 39.33 11.87
N GLN A 11 1.44 40.61 11.52
CA GLN A 11 2.48 41.30 10.76
C GLN A 11 3.79 41.45 11.57
N ALA A 12 3.70 41.79 12.86
CA ALA A 12 4.87 41.85 13.73
C ALA A 12 5.55 40.48 13.91
N LEU A 13 4.76 39.40 14.03
CA LEU A 13 5.30 38.03 14.12
C LEU A 13 5.98 37.57 12.82
N LYS A 14 5.48 37.97 11.65
CA LYS A 14 6.10 37.69 10.35
C LYS A 14 7.42 38.45 10.16
N LEU A 15 7.51 39.69 10.64
CA LEU A 15 8.76 40.46 10.62
C LEU A 15 9.82 39.88 11.56
N LEU A 16 9.41 39.21 12.64
CA LEU A 16 10.32 38.52 13.55
C LEU A 16 10.90 37.21 13.00
N GLU A 17 10.31 36.64 11.94
CA GLU A 17 10.82 35.43 11.26
C GLU A 17 11.95 35.76 10.26
N GLN A 18 12.23 37.04 10.00
CA GLN A 18 13.33 37.46 9.12
C GLN A 18 14.68 37.37 9.86
N ASP A 19 15.70 36.86 9.17
CA ASP A 19 17.04 36.70 9.74
C ASP A 19 17.61 38.03 10.28
N GLY A 20 17.99 38.03 11.56
CA GLY A 20 18.55 39.20 12.25
C GLY A 20 17.51 40.20 12.82
N ALA A 21 16.22 39.93 12.68
CA ALA A 21 15.18 40.77 13.28
C ALA A 21 15.11 40.59 14.81
N THR A 22 15.03 41.70 15.54
CA THR A 22 14.85 41.70 17.00
C THR A 22 13.51 42.33 17.37
N SER A 23 12.95 42.00 18.54
CA SER A 23 11.73 42.67 19.01
C SER A 23 11.86 44.19 19.08
N ALA A 24 13.08 44.71 19.26
CA ALA A 24 13.38 46.14 19.26
C ALA A 24 13.47 46.77 17.85
N SER A 25 13.90 46.03 16.82
CA SER A 25 13.86 46.51 15.44
C SER A 25 12.43 46.51 14.91
N VAL A 26 11.69 45.41 15.12
CA VAL A 26 10.29 45.28 14.69
C VAL A 26 9.38 46.30 15.39
N ALA A 27 9.61 46.56 16.68
CA ALA A 27 8.93 47.62 17.43
C ALA A 27 9.13 49.01 16.82
N ARG A 28 10.36 49.35 16.42
CA ARG A 28 10.68 50.63 15.77
C ARG A 28 10.02 50.74 14.40
N THR A 29 10.00 49.66 13.62
CA THR A 29 9.38 49.63 12.29
C THR A 29 7.87 49.79 12.34
N MET A 30 7.20 49.19 13.33
CA MET A 30 5.74 49.17 13.43
C MET A 30 5.16 50.25 14.36
N GLY A 31 5.99 50.99 15.10
CA GLY A 31 5.54 51.96 16.10
C GLY A 31 4.84 51.31 17.31
N ILE A 32 5.15 50.05 17.60
CA ILE A 32 4.56 49.25 18.69
C ILE A 32 5.60 49.10 19.81
N PRO A 33 5.23 49.16 21.10
CA PRO A 33 6.16 48.94 22.20
C PRO A 33 6.85 47.58 22.11
N ALA A 34 8.17 47.57 22.33
CA ALA A 34 8.98 46.35 22.28
C ALA A 34 8.55 45.29 23.30
N SER A 35 7.97 45.70 24.43
CA SER A 35 7.40 44.79 25.43
C SER A 35 6.20 44.00 24.89
N THR A 36 5.36 44.63 24.09
CA THR A 36 4.20 44.00 23.45
C THR A 36 4.65 42.99 22.39
N VAL A 37 5.60 43.37 21.54
CA VAL A 37 6.17 42.48 20.51
C VAL A 37 6.87 41.27 21.16
N ARG A 38 7.60 41.48 22.27
CA ARG A 38 8.22 40.41 23.06
C ARG A 38 7.17 39.46 23.66
N GLY A 39 6.08 40.00 24.20
CA GLY A 39 4.96 39.21 24.73
C GLY A 39 4.36 38.28 23.68
N TRP A 40 4.12 38.79 22.46
CA TRP A 40 3.59 37.98 21.36
C TRP A 40 4.57 36.91 20.87
N ALA A 41 5.87 37.21 20.82
CA ALA A 41 6.89 36.22 20.46
C ALA A 41 6.94 35.07 21.47
N SER A 42 6.85 35.39 22.77
CA SER A 42 6.81 34.38 23.83
C SER A 42 5.53 33.55 23.79
N GLU A 43 4.39 34.17 23.50
CA GLU A 43 3.10 33.47 23.36
C GLU A 43 3.10 32.53 22.15
N LYS A 44 3.73 32.92 21.03
CA LYS A 44 3.94 32.06 19.87
C LYS A 44 4.89 30.90 20.15
N ALA A 45 5.96 31.14 20.90
CA ALA A 45 6.90 30.09 21.32
C ALA A 45 6.28 29.11 22.33
N ALA A 46 5.34 29.58 23.15
CA ALA A 46 4.59 28.76 24.09
C ALA A 46 3.37 28.05 23.48
N ALA A 47 2.94 28.46 22.28
CA ALA A 47 1.87 27.76 21.56
C ALA A 47 2.36 26.39 21.09
N PRO A 48 1.57 25.31 21.26
CA PRO A 48 1.93 24.00 20.72
C PRO A 48 2.11 24.13 19.21
N SER A 49 3.32 23.82 18.76
CA SER A 49 3.75 23.91 17.37
C SER A 49 2.78 23.17 16.46
N ASN A 50 2.14 23.87 15.52
CA ASN A 50 1.36 23.27 14.41
C ASN A 50 2.28 22.68 13.32
N VAL A 51 3.50 22.29 13.68
CA VAL A 51 4.35 21.43 12.87
C VAL A 51 3.77 20.04 13.05
N LEU A 52 3.06 19.55 12.04
CA LEU A 52 2.67 18.14 11.96
C LEU A 52 3.88 17.30 12.35
N SER A 53 3.72 16.40 13.30
CA SER A 53 4.79 15.49 13.69
C SER A 53 5.30 14.80 12.42
N ILE A 54 6.60 14.51 12.34
CA ILE A 54 7.19 13.82 11.19
C ILE A 54 6.41 12.54 10.86
N GLU A 55 5.84 11.89 11.87
CA GLU A 55 4.95 10.75 11.76
C GLU A 55 3.64 11.09 11.05
N GLU A 56 2.96 12.18 11.41
CA GLU A 56 1.71 12.62 10.76
C GLU A 56 1.95 13.09 9.32
N MET A 57 3.10 13.70 9.03
CA MET A 57 3.52 14.03 7.67
C MET A 57 3.77 12.77 6.83
N ARG A 58 4.44 11.77 7.41
CA ARG A 58 4.67 10.47 6.77
C ARG A 58 3.35 9.74 6.50
N GLU A 59 2.45 9.75 7.47
CA GLU A 59 1.16 9.08 7.34
C GLU A 59 0.29 9.76 6.28
N ARG A 60 0.28 11.09 6.22
CA ARG A 60 -0.38 11.83 5.12
C ARG A 60 0.27 11.56 3.77
N ALA A 61 1.60 11.56 3.70
CA ALA A 61 2.33 11.27 2.46
C ALA A 61 2.04 9.85 1.97
N GLN A 62 2.00 8.86 2.86
CA GLN A 62 1.59 7.49 2.54
C GLN A 62 0.15 7.44 2.03
N ARG A 63 -0.81 8.06 2.72
CA ARG A 63 -2.21 8.11 2.25
C ARG A 63 -2.35 8.78 0.88
N ALA A 64 -1.58 9.84 0.61
CA ALA A 64 -1.56 10.51 -0.68
C ALA A 64 -0.98 9.62 -1.80
N VAL A 65 0.09 8.87 -1.50
CA VAL A 65 0.67 7.88 -2.42
C VAL A 65 -0.30 6.73 -2.66
N GLU A 66 -0.98 6.23 -1.63
CA GLU A 66 -2.00 5.18 -1.78
C GLU A 66 -3.24 5.62 -2.57
N ALA A 67 -3.58 6.90 -2.50
CA ALA A 67 -4.68 7.48 -3.26
C ALA A 67 -4.38 7.64 -4.76
N THR A 68 -3.11 7.48 -5.17
CA THR A 68 -2.73 7.59 -6.58
C THR A 68 -3.34 6.46 -7.43
N PRO A 69 -3.71 6.75 -8.70
CA PRO A 69 -4.18 5.73 -9.64
C PRO A 69 -3.18 4.58 -9.83
N THR A 70 -1.88 4.86 -9.75
CA THR A 70 -0.80 3.88 -9.85
C THR A 70 -0.80 2.88 -8.68
N ALA A 71 -1.03 3.34 -7.45
CA ALA A 71 -1.16 2.44 -6.30
C ALA A 71 -2.38 1.52 -6.43
N LYS A 72 -3.51 2.02 -6.93
CA LYS A 72 -4.70 1.20 -7.22
C LYS A 72 -4.43 0.15 -8.29
N LEU A 73 -3.76 0.51 -9.38
CA LEU A 73 -3.35 -0.43 -10.42
C LEU A 73 -2.40 -1.50 -9.89
N LEU A 74 -1.47 -1.12 -9.01
CA LEU A 74 -0.57 -2.08 -8.37
C LEU A 74 -1.33 -3.06 -7.49
N ARG A 75 -2.29 -2.59 -6.66
CA ARG A 75 -3.16 -3.45 -5.84
C ARG A 75 -3.98 -4.41 -6.70
N LEU A 76 -4.57 -3.91 -7.79
CA LEU A 76 -5.35 -4.72 -8.72
C LEU A 76 -4.49 -5.79 -9.40
N LYS A 77 -3.30 -5.42 -9.90
CA LYS A 77 -2.34 -6.37 -10.46
C LYS A 77 -1.94 -7.41 -9.42
N ASN A 78 -1.71 -6.98 -8.18
CA ASN A 78 -1.33 -7.89 -7.10
C ASN A 78 -2.44 -8.91 -6.82
N HIS A 79 -3.68 -8.44 -6.68
CA HIS A 79 -4.86 -9.29 -6.49
C HIS A 79 -5.04 -10.29 -7.64
N PHE A 80 -4.82 -9.85 -8.88
CA PHE A 80 -4.91 -10.73 -10.03
C PHE A 80 -3.85 -11.84 -10.01
N THR A 81 -2.59 -11.50 -9.72
CA THR A 81 -1.51 -12.50 -9.59
C THR A 81 -1.79 -13.50 -8.46
N GLU A 82 -2.38 -13.03 -7.35
CA GLU A 82 -2.78 -13.90 -6.24
C GLU A 82 -3.88 -14.88 -6.67
N LYS A 83 -4.90 -14.42 -7.39
CA LYS A 83 -5.93 -15.31 -7.96
C LYS A 83 -5.38 -16.32 -8.95
N GLN A 84 -4.44 -15.91 -9.81
CA GLN A 84 -3.76 -16.82 -10.71
C GLN A 84 -2.94 -17.88 -9.94
N TYR A 85 -2.27 -17.48 -8.85
CA TYR A 85 -1.52 -18.38 -7.98
C TYR A 85 -2.42 -19.41 -7.29
N GLU A 86 -3.51 -18.97 -6.66
CA GLU A 86 -4.50 -19.84 -6.00
C GLU A 86 -5.05 -20.89 -6.98
N LEU A 87 -5.39 -20.45 -8.20
CA LEU A 87 -5.90 -21.32 -9.24
C LEU A 87 -4.87 -22.39 -9.65
N LEU A 88 -3.62 -22.00 -9.90
CA LEU A 88 -2.56 -22.94 -10.28
C LEU A 88 -2.28 -23.97 -9.20
N ASN A 89 -2.28 -23.56 -7.93
CA ASN A 89 -2.12 -24.48 -6.81
C ASN A 89 -3.27 -25.48 -6.74
N ARG A 90 -4.52 -25.00 -6.83
CA ARG A 90 -5.70 -25.87 -6.85
C ARG A 90 -5.61 -26.90 -7.98
N HIS A 91 -5.25 -26.45 -9.19
CA HIS A 91 -5.09 -27.33 -10.34
C HIS A 91 -4.08 -28.44 -10.10
N ALA A 92 -2.93 -28.09 -9.51
CA ALA A 92 -1.88 -29.03 -9.18
C ALA A 92 -2.36 -30.04 -8.11
N THR A 93 -3.03 -29.58 -7.07
CA THR A 93 -3.58 -30.45 -6.01
C THR A 93 -4.61 -31.44 -6.56
N ASP A 94 -5.54 -30.98 -7.40
CA ASP A 94 -6.58 -31.84 -7.99
C ASP A 94 -5.95 -32.94 -8.86
N LEU A 95 -4.98 -32.58 -9.72
CA LEU A 95 -4.28 -33.54 -10.57
C LEU A 95 -3.45 -34.52 -9.75
N GLN A 96 -2.81 -34.06 -8.68
CA GLN A 96 -2.05 -34.93 -7.78
C GLN A 96 -2.97 -35.93 -7.05
N ALA A 97 -4.15 -35.50 -6.62
CA ALA A 97 -5.14 -36.38 -6.00
C ALA A 97 -5.61 -37.49 -6.97
N LEU A 98 -5.90 -37.14 -8.23
CA LEU A 98 -6.27 -38.13 -9.25
C LEU A 98 -5.11 -39.07 -9.58
N ARG A 99 -3.89 -38.55 -9.70
CA ARG A 99 -2.68 -39.35 -9.91
C ARG A 99 -2.48 -40.36 -8.77
N ASN A 100 -2.64 -39.94 -7.52
CA ASN A 100 -2.52 -40.83 -6.37
C ASN A 100 -3.57 -41.94 -6.39
N LYS A 101 -4.82 -41.62 -6.75
CA LYS A 101 -5.88 -42.62 -6.93
C LYS A 101 -5.57 -43.59 -8.08
N ALA A 102 -5.04 -43.10 -9.19
CA ALA A 102 -4.63 -43.93 -10.31
C ALA A 102 -3.52 -44.91 -9.89
N LEU A 103 -2.50 -44.43 -9.17
CA LEU A 103 -1.42 -45.26 -8.64
C LEU A 103 -1.94 -46.33 -7.68
N GLN A 104 -2.87 -45.99 -6.79
CA GLN A 104 -3.50 -46.96 -5.90
C GLN A 104 -4.27 -48.04 -6.66
N ALA A 105 -5.04 -47.65 -7.69
CA ALA A 105 -5.74 -48.60 -8.56
C ALA A 105 -4.76 -49.54 -9.27
N THR A 106 -3.64 -49.02 -9.77
CA THR A 106 -2.55 -49.81 -10.37
C THR A 106 -2.00 -50.84 -9.41
N ILE A 107 -1.70 -50.44 -8.17
CA ILE A 107 -1.19 -51.34 -7.12
C ILE A 107 -2.22 -52.44 -6.79
N GLN A 108 -3.51 -52.10 -6.81
CA GLN A 108 -4.61 -53.02 -6.52
C GLN A 108 -5.02 -53.90 -7.73
N GLY A 109 -4.46 -53.65 -8.92
CA GLY A 109 -4.86 -54.37 -10.15
C GLY A 109 -6.26 -54.02 -10.66
N ASP A 110 -6.87 -52.91 -10.20
CA ASP A 110 -8.22 -52.50 -10.59
C ASP A 110 -8.22 -51.77 -11.94
N ALA A 111 -8.38 -52.54 -13.03
CA ALA A 111 -8.40 -52.03 -14.38
C ALA A 111 -9.53 -51.03 -14.67
N VAL A 112 -10.69 -51.16 -13.99
CA VAL A 112 -11.83 -50.26 -14.17
C VAL A 112 -11.50 -48.89 -13.57
N MET A 113 -10.96 -48.87 -12.35
CA MET A 113 -10.55 -47.62 -11.69
C MET A 113 -9.35 -46.97 -12.38
N MET A 114 -8.40 -47.74 -12.92
CA MET A 114 -7.31 -47.20 -13.74
C MET A 114 -7.85 -46.46 -14.97
N LYS A 115 -8.80 -47.06 -15.70
CA LYS A 115 -9.39 -46.42 -16.88
C LYS A 115 -10.21 -45.18 -16.51
N ALA A 116 -11.02 -45.27 -15.47
CA ALA A 116 -11.82 -44.15 -14.99
C ALA A 116 -10.97 -42.95 -14.56
N THR A 117 -9.90 -43.20 -13.79
CA THR A 117 -8.98 -42.14 -13.33
C THR A 117 -8.21 -41.51 -14.49
N ALA A 118 -7.77 -42.29 -15.49
CA ALA A 118 -7.13 -41.76 -16.70
C ALA A 118 -8.07 -40.84 -17.49
N SER A 119 -9.34 -41.24 -17.68
CA SER A 119 -10.35 -40.40 -18.33
C SER A 119 -10.62 -39.11 -17.56
N LEU A 120 -10.72 -39.18 -16.23
CA LEU A 120 -10.91 -38.00 -15.39
C LEU A 120 -9.72 -37.04 -15.47
N ILE A 121 -8.48 -37.55 -15.47
CA ILE A 121 -7.28 -36.72 -15.65
C ILE A 121 -7.33 -35.98 -16.99
N ALA A 122 -7.69 -36.65 -18.08
CA ALA A 122 -7.77 -36.03 -19.40
C ALA A 122 -8.81 -34.90 -19.46
N VAL A 123 -10.02 -35.15 -18.93
CA VAL A 123 -11.08 -34.13 -18.86
C VAL A 123 -10.65 -32.96 -17.97
N MET A 124 -10.01 -33.24 -16.84
CA MET A 124 -9.59 -32.21 -15.90
C MET A 124 -8.47 -31.33 -16.47
N ILE A 125 -7.49 -31.91 -17.20
CA ILE A 125 -6.48 -31.12 -17.92
C ILE A 125 -7.15 -30.16 -18.92
N HIS A 126 -8.16 -30.63 -19.66
CA HIS A 126 -8.87 -29.79 -20.61
C HIS A 126 -9.66 -28.66 -19.90
N ALA A 127 -10.36 -28.98 -18.81
CA ALA A 127 -11.08 -27.98 -18.02
C ALA A 127 -10.14 -26.93 -17.42
N GLN A 128 -9.01 -27.37 -16.85
CA GLN A 128 -8.00 -26.50 -16.28
C GLN A 128 -7.35 -25.58 -17.33
N LYS A 129 -7.14 -26.07 -18.55
CA LYS A 129 -6.65 -25.24 -19.66
C LYS A 129 -7.63 -24.10 -19.95
N HIS A 130 -8.93 -24.39 -20.03
CA HIS A 130 -9.95 -23.37 -20.25
C HIS A 130 -10.02 -22.37 -19.08
N GLU A 131 -9.93 -22.83 -17.84
CA GLU A 131 -9.87 -21.93 -16.69
C GLU A 131 -8.64 -21.01 -16.72
N ARG A 132 -7.47 -21.52 -17.12
CA ARG A 132 -6.26 -20.70 -17.27
C ARG A 132 -6.43 -19.59 -18.31
N GLU A 133 -7.17 -19.84 -19.39
CA GLU A 133 -7.49 -18.84 -20.40
C GLU A 133 -8.36 -17.71 -19.82
N ILE A 134 -9.36 -18.03 -19.00
CA ILE A 134 -10.22 -17.03 -18.32
C ILE A 134 -9.38 -16.11 -17.43
N TYR A 135 -8.40 -16.68 -16.71
CA TYR A 135 -7.49 -15.92 -15.85
C TYR A 135 -6.26 -15.36 -16.59
N ASN A 136 -6.28 -15.35 -17.92
CA ASN A 136 -5.21 -14.83 -18.78
C ASN A 136 -3.81 -15.35 -18.39
N ILE A 137 -3.74 -16.60 -17.94
CA ILE A 137 -2.49 -17.30 -17.63
C ILE A 137 -1.94 -17.81 -18.95
N LYS A 138 -0.86 -17.18 -19.42
CA LYS A 138 -0.23 -17.56 -20.68
C LYS A 138 0.66 -18.80 -20.47
N PRO A 139 0.76 -19.70 -21.47
CA PRO A 139 1.71 -20.80 -21.41
C PRO A 139 3.13 -20.29 -21.18
N GLY A 140 3.84 -20.88 -20.21
CA GLY A 140 5.21 -20.51 -19.83
C GLY A 140 5.32 -19.44 -18.74
N THR A 141 4.21 -18.81 -18.34
CA THR A 141 4.21 -17.81 -17.26
C THR A 141 3.89 -18.39 -15.88
N GLU A 142 3.53 -19.67 -15.82
CA GLU A 142 3.11 -20.34 -14.57
C GLU A 142 4.20 -20.30 -13.51
N HIS A 143 5.46 -20.51 -13.89
CA HIS A 143 6.59 -20.48 -12.94
C HIS A 143 6.78 -19.09 -12.30
N GLU A 144 6.63 -18.03 -13.09
CA GLU A 144 6.74 -16.65 -12.59
C GLU A 144 5.58 -16.32 -11.66
N ILE A 145 4.35 -16.70 -12.01
CA ILE A 145 3.16 -16.51 -11.16
C ILE A 145 3.33 -17.27 -9.83
N LEU A 146 3.83 -18.51 -9.87
CA LEU A 146 4.10 -19.32 -8.68
C LEU A 146 5.16 -18.67 -7.78
N LYS A 147 6.27 -18.19 -8.36
CA LYS A 147 7.33 -17.50 -7.63
C LYS A 147 6.85 -16.18 -7.02
N LEU A 148 6.11 -15.38 -7.79
CA LEU A 148 5.56 -14.09 -7.33
C LEU A 148 4.50 -14.28 -6.24
N GLY A 149 3.66 -15.31 -6.36
CA GLY A 149 2.68 -15.68 -5.33
C GLY A 149 3.35 -16.15 -4.04
N MET A 150 4.34 -17.05 -4.13
CA MET A 150 5.09 -17.56 -2.97
C MET A 150 5.78 -16.45 -2.17
N ASN A 151 6.52 -15.57 -2.86
CA ASN A 151 7.24 -14.48 -2.20
C ASN A 151 6.31 -13.50 -1.47
N ARG A 152 5.03 -13.43 -1.85
CA ARG A 152 4.02 -12.59 -1.19
C ARG A 152 3.37 -13.25 0.00
N GLN A 153 3.32 -14.59 0.07
CA GLN A 153 2.85 -15.29 1.28
C GLN A 153 3.88 -15.25 2.42
N GLN A 154 5.12 -14.90 2.12
CA GLN A 154 6.22 -14.79 3.09
C GLN A 154 6.43 -13.37 3.63
N SER A 155 5.76 -12.36 3.07
CA SER A 155 5.88 -10.95 3.44
C SER A 155 4.67 -10.47 4.23
#